data_AF-A0A7C7RXU5-F1
#
_entry.id   AF-A0A7C7RXU5-F1
#
_cell.length_a   1.000
_cell.length_b   1.000
_cell.length_c   1.000
_cell.angle_alpha   90.00
_cell.angle_beta   90.00
_cell.angle_gamma   90.00
#
_symmetry.space_group_name_H-M   'P 1'
#
loop_
_entity.id
_entity.type
_entity.pdbx_description
1 polymer ?
#
loop_
_entity_poly.entity_id
_entity_poly.type
_entity_poly.pdbx_seq_one_letter_code
_entity_poly.pdbx_strand_id
1 'polypeptide(L)'
;MRRIKFLSMSVIFMLLVLAVSAVPSAVVGQEPPPRDGILVGTDAEDLLPLGEEALIQDAKMYTSRFGVDLDEAIRRLKLQSEIGDLNAELAAKEQDTFAGLWIQHQPEYRVIVRFTRNGGVTTQPYIENGPLADII
;
A
#
# COMPACT_ATOMS: atom_id res chain seq x y z
N MET A 1 12.00 -18.68 47.19
CA MET A 1 12.76 -19.69 46.41
C MET A 1 11.81 -20.73 45.83
N ARG A 2 11.61 -20.73 44.51
CA ARG A 2 11.05 -21.87 43.76
C ARG A 2 11.81 -21.95 42.44
N ARG A 3 12.64 -22.99 42.31
CA ARG A 3 13.38 -23.33 41.09
C ARG A 3 12.44 -24.10 40.16
N ILE A 4 12.24 -23.62 38.95
CA ILE A 4 11.63 -24.40 37.87
C ILE A 4 12.74 -24.70 36.86
N LYS A 5 12.81 -25.98 36.53
CA LYS A 5 13.93 -26.69 35.92
C LYS A 5 14.04 -26.35 34.44
N PHE A 6 15.28 -26.13 34.00
CA PHE A 6 15.66 -26.21 32.59
C PHE A 6 15.33 -27.61 32.06
N LEU A 7 14.53 -27.68 31.00
CA LEU A 7 14.42 -28.88 30.19
C LEU A 7 14.93 -28.54 28.79
N SER A 8 16.21 -28.84 28.58
CA SER A 8 16.76 -29.12 27.26
C SER A 8 16.01 -30.30 26.66
N MET A 9 15.49 -30.19 25.44
CA MET A 9 15.66 -31.28 24.46
C MET A 9 15.27 -30.84 23.04
N SER A 10 16.14 -31.22 22.11
CA SER A 10 15.89 -31.45 20.68
C SER A 10 15.67 -30.25 19.76
N VAL A 11 16.82 -29.73 19.33
CA VAL A 11 17.09 -29.39 17.93
C VAL A 11 16.58 -30.53 17.04
N ILE A 12 15.48 -30.30 16.34
CA ILE A 12 15.12 -31.05 15.13
C ILE A 12 15.15 -30.02 14.01
N PHE A 13 16.31 -29.96 13.36
CA PHE A 13 16.56 -29.24 12.14
C PHE A 13 15.83 -29.99 11.01
N MET A 14 14.52 -29.79 10.91
CA MET A 14 13.73 -30.35 9.82
C MET A 14 13.87 -29.44 8.60
N LEU A 15 14.84 -29.81 7.76
CA LEU A 15 14.96 -29.41 6.36
C LEU A 15 13.64 -29.70 5.63
N LEU A 16 12.75 -28.70 5.57
CA LEU A 16 11.67 -28.68 4.58
C LEU A 16 12.25 -28.10 3.30
N VAL A 17 12.74 -28.99 2.44
CA VAL A 17 13.00 -28.68 1.03
C VAL A 17 11.63 -28.40 0.40
N LEU A 18 11.23 -27.13 0.36
CA LEU A 18 10.19 -26.67 -0.54
C LEU A 18 10.78 -26.75 -1.95
N ALA A 19 10.36 -27.78 -2.68
CA ALA A 19 10.58 -27.90 -4.10
C ALA A 19 10.14 -26.59 -4.77
N VAL A 20 11.08 -25.86 -5.35
CA VAL A 20 10.80 -24.82 -6.33
C VAL A 20 10.27 -25.56 -7.55
N SER A 21 8.95 -25.73 -7.63
CA SER A 21 8.29 -26.04 -8.88
C SER A 21 8.51 -24.84 -9.80
N ALA A 22 9.36 -25.03 -10.80
CA ALA A 22 9.54 -24.08 -11.88
C ALA A 22 8.17 -23.75 -12.48
N VAL A 23 7.70 -22.52 -12.29
CA VAL A 23 6.59 -21.99 -13.07
C VAL A 23 7.13 -21.84 -14.50
N PRO A 24 6.56 -22.52 -15.51
CA PRO A 24 7.00 -22.33 -16.88
C PRO A 24 6.76 -20.87 -17.29
N SER A 25 7.84 -20.11 -17.45
CA SER A 25 7.85 -18.83 -18.17
C SER A 25 7.57 -19.11 -19.65
N ALA A 26 6.29 -19.14 -20.01
CA ALA A 26 5.85 -19.12 -21.40
C ALA A 26 4.47 -18.48 -21.50
N VAL A 27 4.36 -17.20 -21.12
CA VAL A 27 3.41 -16.32 -21.83
C VAL A 27 4.19 -15.75 -23.01
N VAL A 28 4.17 -16.51 -24.09
CA VAL A 28 4.47 -16.06 -25.45
C VAL A 28 3.66 -14.79 -25.70
N GLY A 29 4.31 -13.78 -26.29
CA GLY A 29 3.72 -12.48 -26.61
C GLY A 29 2.47 -12.64 -27.47
N GLN A 30 1.31 -12.64 -26.80
CA GLN A 30 0.05 -12.37 -27.44
C GLN A 30 -0.12 -10.86 -27.33
N GLU A 31 0.16 -10.14 -28.42
CA GLU A 31 -0.28 -8.75 -28.54
C GLU A 31 -1.79 -8.73 -28.21
N PRO A 32 -2.24 -7.79 -27.37
CA PRO A 32 -3.66 -7.61 -27.15
C PRO A 32 -4.32 -7.45 -28.53
N PRO A 33 -5.46 -8.11 -28.79
CA PRO A 33 -6.12 -7.96 -30.07
C PRO A 33 -6.36 -6.47 -30.31
N PRO A 34 -6.22 -5.99 -31.57
CA PRO A 34 -6.59 -4.62 -31.91
C PRO A 34 -8.00 -4.39 -31.37
N ARG A 35 -8.16 -3.35 -30.56
CA ARG A 35 -9.46 -2.92 -30.05
C ARG A 35 -10.22 -2.35 -31.24
N ASP A 36 -10.79 -3.23 -32.04
CA ASP A 36 -11.73 -2.87 -33.09
C ASP A 36 -12.87 -2.09 -32.42
N GLY A 37 -13.10 -0.88 -32.93
CA GLY A 37 -13.82 0.18 -32.25
C GLY A 37 -15.19 -0.25 -31.74
N ILE A 38 -15.37 -0.15 -30.43
CA ILE A 38 -16.69 0.05 -29.83
C ILE A 38 -16.93 1.56 -29.82
N LEU A 39 -17.39 2.09 -30.95
CA LEU A 39 -18.16 3.33 -30.96
C LEU A 39 -19.60 2.99 -30.58
N VAL A 40 -19.82 2.69 -29.30
CA VAL A 40 -21.17 2.78 -28.74
C VAL A 40 -21.36 4.25 -28.44
N GLY A 41 -22.19 4.90 -29.25
CA GLY A 41 -22.49 6.32 -29.13
C GLY A 41 -22.87 6.69 -27.71
N THR A 42 -22.05 7.55 -27.13
CA THR A 42 -22.44 8.46 -26.06
C THR A 42 -21.84 9.79 -26.46
N ASP A 43 -22.66 10.83 -26.39
CA ASP A 43 -22.31 12.16 -26.86
C ASP A 43 -20.99 12.58 -26.20
N ALA A 44 -20.09 13.22 -26.97
CA ALA A 44 -18.71 13.51 -26.59
C ALA A 44 -18.54 14.50 -25.41
N GLU A 45 -19.59 14.72 -24.63
CA GLU A 45 -19.71 15.65 -23.50
C GLU A 45 -19.66 14.95 -22.13
N ASP A 46 -19.70 13.61 -22.05
CA ASP A 46 -19.81 12.87 -20.76
C ASP A 46 -18.64 11.91 -20.47
N LEU A 47 -17.51 12.07 -21.17
CA LEU A 47 -16.30 11.28 -20.90
C LEU A 47 -15.51 11.94 -19.77
N LEU A 48 -15.66 11.40 -18.55
CA LEU A 48 -14.72 11.70 -17.49
C LEU A 48 -13.30 11.36 -17.98
N PRO A 49 -12.26 12.11 -17.56
CA PRO A 49 -10.89 11.77 -17.89
C PRO A 49 -10.64 10.29 -17.56
N LEU A 50 -9.94 9.55 -18.43
CA LEU A 50 -9.66 8.11 -18.22
C LEU A 50 -9.11 7.77 -16.82
N GLY A 51 -8.37 8.71 -16.21
CA GLY A 51 -7.87 8.57 -14.84
C GLY A 51 -8.95 8.69 -13.75
N GLU A 52 -9.98 9.51 -13.97
CA GLU A 52 -11.10 9.66 -13.04
C GLU A 52 -12.03 8.45 -13.08
N GLU A 53 -12.33 7.91 -14.25
CA GLU A 53 -13.09 6.65 -14.37
C GLU A 53 -12.37 5.47 -13.70
N ALA A 54 -11.06 5.35 -13.93
CA ALA A 54 -10.23 4.34 -13.30
C ALA A 54 -10.21 4.49 -11.77
N LEU A 55 -10.05 5.71 -11.26
CA LEU A 55 -10.08 6.00 -9.83
C LEU A 55 -11.44 5.63 -9.20
N ILE A 56 -12.55 5.96 -9.86
CA ILE A 56 -13.89 5.61 -9.39
C ILE A 56 -14.05 4.08 -9.34
N GLN A 57 -13.55 3.37 -10.35
CA GLN A 57 -13.61 1.92 -10.39
C GLN A 57 -12.79 1.29 -9.25
N ASP A 58 -11.57 1.78 -9.01
CA ASP A 58 -10.73 1.33 -7.89
C ASP A 58 -11.38 1.64 -6.54
N ALA A 59 -12.03 2.80 -6.42
CA ALA A 59 -12.75 3.20 -5.21
C ALA A 59 -13.90 2.24 -4.90
N LYS A 60 -14.68 1.79 -5.89
CA LYS A 60 -15.74 0.78 -5.70
C LYS A 60 -15.20 -0.57 -5.20
N MET A 61 -14.02 -0.97 -5.65
CA MET A 61 -13.36 -2.17 -5.12
C MET A 61 -12.88 -1.96 -3.68
N TYR A 62 -12.38 -0.76 -3.39
CA TYR A 62 -11.92 -0.38 -2.06
C TYR A 62 -13.07 -0.35 -1.03
N THR A 63 -14.24 0.21 -1.38
CA THR A 63 -15.42 0.22 -0.50
C THR A 63 -15.79 -1.20 -0.09
N SER A 64 -15.81 -2.13 -1.04
CA SER A 64 -16.12 -3.54 -0.80
C SER A 64 -15.12 -4.22 0.14
N ARG A 65 -13.85 -3.83 0.08
CA ARG A 65 -12.77 -4.40 0.89
C ARG A 65 -12.74 -3.87 2.32
N PHE A 66 -13.00 -2.58 2.51
CA PHE A 66 -12.79 -1.90 3.80
C PHE A 66 -14.08 -1.38 4.46
N GLY A 67 -15.23 -1.51 3.79
CA GLY A 67 -16.54 -1.12 4.34
C GLY A 67 -16.71 0.38 4.51
N VAL A 68 -16.05 1.19 3.69
CA VAL A 68 -16.15 2.66 3.69
C VAL A 68 -17.05 3.13 2.54
N ASP A 69 -17.56 4.36 2.63
CA ASP A 69 -18.28 4.97 1.51
C ASP A 69 -17.35 5.31 0.33
N LEU A 70 -17.95 5.62 -0.82
CA LEU A 70 -17.23 5.86 -2.07
C LEU A 70 -16.35 7.11 -2.00
N ASP A 71 -16.81 8.19 -1.38
CA ASP A 71 -16.08 9.44 -1.29
C ASP A 71 -14.83 9.28 -0.41
N GLU A 72 -14.96 8.55 0.69
CA GLU A 72 -13.85 8.20 1.57
C GLU A 72 -12.86 7.27 0.87
N ALA A 73 -13.33 6.30 0.08
CA ALA A 73 -12.45 5.46 -0.73
C ALA A 73 -11.66 6.31 -1.76
N ILE A 74 -12.32 7.22 -2.47
CA ILE A 74 -11.68 8.15 -3.41
C ILE A 74 -10.64 9.01 -2.68
N ARG A 75 -11.00 9.60 -1.53
CA ARG A 75 -10.09 10.42 -0.72
C ARG A 75 -8.83 9.65 -0.35
N ARG A 76 -8.97 8.43 0.16
CA ARG A 76 -7.85 7.56 0.56
C ARG A 76 -6.98 7.13 -0.61
N LEU A 77 -7.57 6.89 -1.78
CA LEU A 77 -6.83 6.53 -3.00
C LEU A 77 -6.00 7.70 -3.52
N LYS A 78 -6.57 8.90 -3.51
CA LYS A 78 -5.86 10.13 -3.93
C LYS A 78 -4.61 10.38 -3.08
N LEU A 79 -4.67 10.10 -1.78
CA LEU A 79 -3.54 10.29 -0.85
C LEU A 79 -2.36 9.32 -1.05
N GLN A 80 -2.52 8.23 -1.82
CA GLN A 80 -1.48 7.20 -1.91
C GLN A 80 -0.20 7.71 -2.58
N SER A 81 -0.30 8.67 -3.50
CA SER A 81 0.87 9.27 -4.14
C SER A 81 1.72 10.01 -3.11
N GLU A 82 1.10 10.90 -2.35
CA GLU A 82 1.79 11.71 -1.33
C GLU A 82 2.35 10.84 -0.20
N ILE A 83 1.67 9.75 0.17
CA ILE A 83 2.19 8.78 1.14
C ILE A 83 3.44 8.08 0.59
N GLY A 84 3.44 7.72 -0.69
CA GLY A 84 4.60 7.14 -1.37
C GLY A 84 5.79 8.09 -1.41
N ASP A 85 5.54 9.36 -1.73
CA ASP A 85 6.55 10.41 -1.76
C ASP A 85 7.17 10.65 -0.37
N LEU A 86 6.33 10.73 0.68
CA LEU A 86 6.81 10.84 2.06
C LEU A 86 7.70 9.65 2.45
N ASN A 87 7.27 8.43 2.12
CA ASN A 87 8.07 7.23 2.41
C ASN A 87 9.43 7.27 1.71
N ALA A 88 9.46 7.66 0.43
CA ALA A 88 10.70 7.78 -0.34
C ALA A 88 11.63 8.85 0.26
N GLU A 89 11.08 10.00 0.63
CA GLU A 89 11.85 11.10 1.19
C GLU A 89 12.44 10.76 2.56
N LEU A 90 11.65 10.18 3.47
CA LEU A 90 12.13 9.74 4.79
C LEU A 90 13.15 8.61 4.68
N ALA A 91 12.96 7.67 3.76
CA ALA A 91 13.93 6.61 3.51
C ALA A 91 15.27 7.15 3.02
N ALA A 92 15.27 8.22 2.23
CA ALA A 92 16.47 8.84 1.70
C ALA A 92 17.18 9.76 2.72
N LYS A 93 16.42 10.58 3.46
CA LYS A 93 16.97 11.64 4.32
C LYS A 93 17.18 11.20 5.77
N GLU A 94 16.41 10.25 6.27
CA GLU A 94 16.39 9.85 7.68
C GLU A 94 16.81 8.38 7.90
N GLN A 95 17.59 7.81 6.97
CA GLN A 95 17.96 6.39 6.90
C GLN A 95 18.49 5.77 8.21
N ASP A 96 19.17 6.55 9.05
CA ASP A 96 19.78 6.07 10.30
C ASP A 96 18.74 5.77 11.39
N THR A 97 17.52 6.29 11.23
CA THR A 97 16.48 6.24 12.25
C THR A 97 15.12 5.80 11.73
N PHE A 98 14.83 6.01 10.44
CA PHE A 98 13.59 5.61 9.81
C PHE A 98 13.43 4.09 9.85
N ALA A 99 12.30 3.64 10.37
CA ALA A 99 11.97 2.23 10.56
C ALA A 99 10.77 1.80 9.71
N GLY A 100 10.41 2.60 8.70
CA GLY A 100 9.36 2.31 7.74
C GLY A 100 8.08 3.09 7.98
N LEU A 101 7.23 3.03 6.96
CA LEU A 101 5.91 3.65 6.89
C LEU A 101 4.91 2.63 6.35
N TRP A 102 3.68 2.65 6.85
CA TRP A 102 2.58 1.89 6.26
C TRP A 102 1.24 2.58 6.45
N ILE A 103 0.26 2.18 5.64
CA ILE A 103 -1.12 2.65 5.72
C ILE A 103 -1.90 1.71 6.64
N GLN A 104 -2.45 2.26 7.72
CA GLN A 104 -3.49 1.63 8.50
C GLN A 104 -4.85 1.97 7.90
N HIS A 105 -5.55 0.97 7.37
CA HIS A 105 -6.86 1.17 6.76
C HIS A 105 -8.02 1.23 7.76
N GLN A 106 -7.86 0.59 8.92
CA GLN A 106 -8.87 0.40 9.96
C GLN A 106 -8.20 0.28 11.35
N PRO A 107 -8.91 0.59 12.47
CA PRO A 107 -10.29 1.11 12.52
C PRO A 107 -10.39 2.57 12.06
N GLU A 108 -9.31 3.33 12.19
CA GLU A 108 -9.18 4.69 11.66
C GLU A 108 -8.14 4.68 10.54
N TYR A 109 -8.36 5.50 9.51
CA TYR A 109 -7.40 5.63 8.41
C TYR A 109 -6.23 6.50 8.84
N ARG A 110 -5.05 5.91 8.96
CA ARG A 110 -3.82 6.59 9.37
C ARG A 110 -2.61 6.12 8.58
N VAL A 111 -1.58 6.96 8.54
CA VAL A 111 -0.26 6.69 8.00
C VAL A 111 0.67 6.51 9.19
N ILE A 112 1.06 5.27 9.48
CA ILE A 112 1.93 5.03 10.62
C ILE A 112 3.37 5.17 10.16
N VAL A 113 4.07 6.11 10.77
CA VAL A 113 5.50 6.37 10.53
C VAL A 113 6.29 5.94 11.75
N ARG A 114 7.30 5.10 11.57
CA ARG A 114 8.12 4.60 12.68
C ARG A 114 9.56 5.06 12.56
N PHE A 115 10.12 5.41 13.71
CA PHE A 115 11.53 5.72 13.88
C PHE A 115 12.09 5.02 15.11
N THR A 116 13.38 4.73 15.11
CA THR A 116 14.09 4.19 16.28
C THR A 116 14.35 5.25 17.35
N ARG A 117 14.26 6.54 17.00
CA ARG A 117 14.39 7.69 17.90
C ARG A 117 13.72 8.94 17.30
N ASN A 118 13.21 9.82 18.16
CA ASN A 118 12.74 11.18 17.84
C ASN A 118 11.69 11.34 16.71
N GLY A 119 10.98 10.26 16.32
CA GLY A 119 10.15 10.24 15.12
C GLY A 119 9.15 11.38 14.97
N GLY A 120 8.39 11.72 16.02
CA GLY A 120 7.40 12.80 15.93
C GLY A 120 8.00 14.17 15.59
N VAL A 121 9.15 14.50 16.17
CA VAL A 121 9.87 15.75 15.87
C VAL A 121 10.49 15.69 14.47
N THR A 122 11.02 14.52 14.08
CA THR A 122 11.62 14.31 12.76
C THR A 122 10.60 14.37 11.63
N THR A 123 9.38 13.85 11.81
CA THR A 123 8.36 13.82 10.75
C THR A 123 7.71 15.18 10.51
N GLN A 124 7.58 16.02 11.53
CA GLN A 124 6.82 17.28 11.46
C GLN A 124 7.17 18.17 10.25
N PRO A 125 8.46 18.44 9.92
CA PRO A 125 8.81 19.33 8.81
C PRO A 125 8.40 18.80 7.43
N TYR A 126 8.14 17.49 7.30
CA TYR A 126 7.73 16.86 6.06
C TYR A 126 6.22 16.94 5.81
N ILE A 127 5.42 17.18 6.86
CA ILE A 127 3.95 17.09 6.78
C ILE A 127 3.22 18.36 7.21
N GLU A 128 3.89 19.32 7.85
CA GLU A 128 3.25 20.46 8.54
C GLU A 128 2.35 21.35 7.66
N ASN A 129 2.52 21.33 6.34
CA ASN A 129 1.69 22.07 5.39
C ASN A 129 1.08 21.18 4.29
N GLY A 130 1.06 19.86 4.52
CA GLY A 130 0.68 18.87 3.52
C GLY A 130 -0.65 18.17 3.83
N PRO A 131 -1.20 17.43 2.86
CA PRO A 131 -2.46 16.69 3.01
C PRO A 131 -2.38 15.52 4.01
N LEU A 132 -1.18 15.20 4.50
CA LEU A 132 -0.92 14.10 5.44
C LEU A 132 -0.94 14.53 6.91
N ALA A 133 -0.98 15.83 7.20
CA ALA A 133 -0.82 16.37 8.57
C ALA A 133 -1.78 15.74 9.59
N ASP A 134 -3.03 15.50 9.20
CA ASP A 134 -4.09 15.04 10.10
C ASP A 134 -4.23 13.51 10.18
N ILE A 135 -3.43 12.76 9.41
CA ILE A 135 -3.54 11.30 9.32
C ILE A 135 -2.29 10.55 9.75
N ILE A 136 -1.24 11.24 10.22
CA ILE A 136 0.00 10.63 10.73
C ILE A 136 -0.13 10.27 12.22
#